data_AF-A0A8I2YE81-F1
#
_entry.id   AF-A0A8I2YE81-F1
#
_cell.length_a   1.000
_cell.length_b   1.000
_cell.length_c   1.000
_cell.angle_alpha   90.00
_cell.angle_beta   90.00
_cell.angle_gamma   90.00
#
_symmetry.space_group_name_H-M   'P 1'
#
loop_
_entity.id
_entity.type
_entity.pdbx_description
1 polymer ?
#
loop_
_entity_poly.entity_id
_entity_poly.type
_entity_poly.pdbx_seq_one_letter_code
_entity_poly.pdbx_strand_id
1 'polypeptide(L)'
;MVDCARHEMKLPCSVGDLQKGEKYVNIDYLVFSTITQFALIMFNFSYNIACQWHKKIWVRMSGMPECLRLDHDMKIVRFFVPKFHIRAHIQKCQTAFSFNFTHGVGRTDGEAPERGWANFNHVASSTKEMGPGARHDHLDNHFGDSNWKKRMLLRCTMLRKMVEAVLRAEAHRQELKEFEKTIVPEQLERWHTEYEEWEEKKSKSNPFNSQITPITLSAVRLQLAEEESWDLASRTDVSLHPEVSPLILISSGLDLQDLQRHLASDVAGMGIHASDLQKGNIAARCNALQQRIDSWMQIQLLYMPSVATLRATGCSDNEEDVANRLEKIKLNFPSELSPGTPCDQRLQRVEWDLRYAQANDALNEV
;
A
#
# COMPACT_ATOMS: atom_id res chain seq x y z
N MET A 1 -4.46 16.64 -21.37
CA MET A 1 -5.78 17.25 -21.09
C MET A 1 -5.79 17.77 -19.67
N VAL A 2 -6.44 18.91 -19.41
CA VAL A 2 -6.54 19.52 -18.07
C VAL A 2 -8.02 19.69 -17.73
N ASP A 3 -8.43 19.21 -16.55
CA ASP A 3 -9.82 19.20 -16.12
C ASP A 3 -9.98 19.94 -14.79
N CYS A 4 -11.18 20.46 -14.54
CA CYS A 4 -11.58 20.85 -13.20
C CYS A 4 -11.81 19.59 -12.35
N ALA A 5 -10.86 19.25 -11.46
CA ALA A 5 -10.96 18.07 -10.61
C ALA A 5 -12.24 18.03 -9.75
N ARG A 6 -12.79 19.19 -9.35
CA ARG A 6 -13.97 19.30 -8.49
C ARG A 6 -15.29 19.00 -9.21
N HIS A 7 -15.40 19.46 -10.45
CA HIS A 7 -16.66 19.41 -11.22
C HIS A 7 -16.61 18.48 -12.42
N GLU A 8 -15.43 17.91 -12.71
CA GLU A 8 -15.16 17.05 -13.88
C GLU A 8 -15.51 17.75 -15.20
N MET A 9 -15.22 19.04 -15.27
CA MET A 9 -15.47 19.87 -16.46
C MET A 9 -14.17 20.07 -17.23
N LYS A 10 -14.28 20.03 -18.57
CA LYS A 10 -13.19 20.45 -19.46
C LYS A 10 -13.06 21.96 -19.38
N LEU A 11 -11.84 22.44 -19.20
CA LEU A 11 -11.54 23.87 -19.11
C LEU A 11 -11.27 24.44 -20.52
N PRO A 12 -11.34 25.77 -20.70
CA PRO A 12 -10.93 26.39 -21.96
C PRO A 12 -9.45 26.08 -22.25
N CYS A 13 -9.11 25.84 -23.52
CA CYS A 13 -7.74 25.56 -23.98
C CYS A 13 -7.05 24.37 -23.26
N SER A 14 -7.84 23.41 -22.77
CA SER A 14 -7.35 22.37 -21.86
C SER A 14 -7.10 21.01 -22.51
N VAL A 15 -7.53 20.84 -23.76
CA VAL A 15 -7.33 19.62 -24.55
C VAL A 15 -6.39 19.95 -25.71
N GLY A 16 -5.48 19.02 -26.02
CA GLY A 16 -4.61 19.15 -27.17
C GLY A 16 -4.03 17.81 -27.56
N ASP A 17 -3.62 17.73 -28.82
CA ASP A 17 -3.03 16.53 -29.40
C ASP A 17 -1.59 16.35 -28.93
N LEU A 18 -1.23 15.09 -28.63
CA LEU A 18 0.12 14.70 -28.25
C LEU A 18 0.86 14.20 -29.50
N GLN A 19 2.10 14.66 -29.73
CA GLN A 19 2.86 14.23 -30.92
C GLN A 19 3.42 12.81 -30.74
N LYS A 20 3.94 12.48 -29.55
CA LYS A 20 4.47 11.14 -29.22
C LYS A 20 4.41 10.91 -27.71
N GLY A 21 3.27 10.39 -27.26
CA GLY A 21 3.00 10.16 -25.85
C GLY A 21 2.98 11.44 -25.03
N GLU A 22 2.86 11.26 -23.73
CA GLU A 22 2.83 12.37 -22.78
C GLU A 22 4.25 12.88 -22.51
N LYS A 23 4.50 14.15 -22.85
CA LYS A 23 5.78 14.84 -22.60
C LYS A 23 5.51 16.09 -21.78
N TYR A 24 6.49 16.47 -20.95
CA TYR A 24 6.38 17.69 -20.14
C TYR A 24 6.06 18.94 -20.97
N VAL A 25 6.68 19.11 -22.14
CA VAL A 25 6.39 20.28 -23.00
C VAL A 25 4.91 20.38 -23.39
N ASN A 26 4.24 19.24 -23.65
CA ASN A 26 2.83 19.23 -24.01
C ASN A 26 1.94 19.53 -22.80
N ILE A 27 2.26 18.94 -21.65
CA ILE A 27 1.49 19.14 -20.42
C ILE A 27 1.68 20.55 -19.88
N ASP A 28 2.90 21.07 -19.88
CA ASP A 28 3.17 22.45 -19.49
C ASP A 28 2.36 23.40 -20.39
N TYR A 29 2.41 23.22 -21.72
CA TYR A 29 1.66 24.06 -22.65
C TYR A 29 0.15 24.02 -22.36
N LEU A 30 -0.43 22.84 -22.17
CA LEU A 30 -1.85 22.71 -21.86
C LEU A 30 -2.22 23.34 -20.52
N VAL A 31 -1.43 23.10 -19.46
CA VAL A 31 -1.65 23.68 -18.14
C VAL A 31 -1.60 25.20 -18.21
N PHE A 32 -0.54 25.77 -18.78
CA PHE A 32 -0.36 27.21 -18.84
C PHE A 32 -1.35 27.90 -19.78
N SER A 33 -1.70 27.29 -20.91
CA SER A 33 -2.77 27.78 -21.80
C SER A 33 -4.15 27.78 -21.13
N THR A 34 -4.38 26.85 -20.20
CA THR A 34 -5.63 26.75 -19.45
C THR A 34 -5.68 27.76 -18.32
N ILE A 35 -4.66 27.81 -17.45
CA ILE A 35 -4.74 28.60 -16.22
C ILE A 35 -4.63 30.09 -16.44
N THR A 36 -3.98 30.54 -17.52
CA THR A 36 -3.90 31.95 -17.89
C THR A 36 -5.26 32.55 -18.28
N GLN A 37 -6.27 31.71 -18.53
CA GLN A 37 -7.66 32.12 -18.73
C GLN A 37 -8.36 32.54 -17.43
N PHE A 38 -7.73 32.32 -16.26
CA PHE A 38 -8.37 32.51 -14.96
C PHE A 38 -7.58 33.45 -14.05
N ALA A 39 -8.25 34.47 -13.51
CA ALA A 39 -7.71 35.39 -12.51
C ALA A 39 -7.83 34.81 -11.08
N LEU A 40 -7.20 33.66 -10.82
CA LEU A 40 -7.22 33.01 -9.50
C LEU A 40 -5.95 33.31 -8.70
N ILE A 41 -6.05 33.23 -7.37
CA ILE A 41 -4.92 33.36 -6.44
C ILE A 41 -4.33 32.01 -6.03
N MET A 42 -5.10 30.93 -6.16
CA MET A 42 -4.72 29.59 -5.72
C MET A 42 -4.93 28.57 -6.83
N PHE A 43 -3.90 27.78 -7.10
CA PHE A 43 -3.89 26.69 -8.07
C PHE A 43 -3.47 25.39 -7.38
N ASN A 44 -4.36 24.40 -7.43
CA ASN A 44 -4.10 23.04 -6.93
C ASN A 44 -3.98 22.10 -8.13
N PHE A 45 -2.76 21.74 -8.51
CA PHE A 45 -2.50 20.86 -9.65
C PHE A 45 -2.49 19.39 -9.24
N SER A 46 -3.33 18.59 -9.85
CA SER A 46 -3.31 17.13 -9.72
C SER A 46 -2.67 16.51 -10.95
N TYR A 47 -1.69 15.65 -10.78
CA TYR A 47 -1.08 14.90 -11.88
C TYR A 47 -0.40 13.62 -11.39
N ASN A 48 -0.51 12.53 -12.16
CA ASN A 48 0.03 11.22 -11.80
C ASN A 48 1.49 11.28 -11.42
N ILE A 49 2.28 12.10 -12.10
CA ILE A 49 3.70 12.30 -11.80
C ILE A 49 3.98 13.72 -11.28
N ALA A 50 3.04 14.35 -10.58
CA ALA A 50 3.20 15.69 -10.00
C ALA A 50 4.48 15.81 -9.17
N CYS A 51 4.84 14.77 -8.40
CA CYS A 51 6.05 14.73 -7.59
C CYS A 51 7.37 14.82 -8.39
N GLN A 52 7.33 14.52 -9.67
CA GLN A 52 8.46 14.67 -10.60
C GLN A 52 8.32 15.95 -11.43
N TRP A 53 7.12 16.16 -11.98
CA TRP A 53 6.81 17.24 -12.91
C TRP A 53 7.03 18.63 -12.32
N HIS A 54 6.60 18.86 -11.07
CA HIS A 54 6.68 20.18 -10.41
C HIS A 54 8.12 20.66 -10.22
N LYS A 55 9.11 19.76 -10.09
CA LYS A 55 10.49 20.10 -9.69
C LYS A 55 11.16 21.12 -10.62
N LYS A 56 10.84 21.09 -11.90
CA LYS A 56 11.42 21.99 -12.93
C LYS A 56 10.35 22.81 -13.65
N ILE A 57 9.12 22.89 -13.13
CA ILE A 57 8.01 23.53 -13.84
C ILE A 57 8.28 25.01 -14.11
N TRP A 58 8.85 25.74 -13.14
CA TRP A 58 9.13 27.17 -13.27
C TRP A 58 10.25 27.46 -14.26
N VAL A 59 11.29 26.62 -14.28
CA VAL A 59 12.39 26.68 -15.27
C VAL A 59 11.87 26.42 -16.68
N ARG A 60 10.88 25.53 -16.84
CA ARG A 60 10.26 25.27 -18.15
C ARG A 60 9.33 26.41 -18.56
N MET A 61 8.56 26.97 -17.61
CA MET A 61 7.68 28.11 -17.83
C MET A 61 8.45 29.36 -18.28
N SER A 62 9.64 29.63 -17.75
CA SER A 62 10.45 30.79 -18.17
C SER A 62 10.85 30.74 -19.65
N GLY A 63 10.91 29.55 -20.25
CA GLY A 63 11.15 29.37 -21.69
C GLY A 63 9.91 29.56 -22.58
N MET A 64 8.72 29.71 -22.00
CA MET A 64 7.47 29.86 -22.74
C MET A 64 7.23 31.30 -23.21
N PRO A 65 6.35 31.53 -24.20
CA PRO A 65 5.86 32.86 -24.54
C PRO A 65 5.30 33.60 -23.33
N GLU A 66 5.49 34.92 -23.28
CA GLU A 66 5.12 35.75 -22.13
C GLU A 66 3.63 35.63 -21.77
N CYS A 67 2.74 35.53 -22.77
CA CYS A 67 1.30 35.35 -22.56
C CYS A 67 0.91 34.04 -21.86
N LEU A 68 1.82 33.06 -21.80
CA LEU A 68 1.62 31.78 -21.12
C LEU A 68 2.33 31.71 -19.77
N ARG A 69 3.09 32.74 -19.38
CA ARG A 69 3.80 32.73 -18.09
C ARG A 69 2.85 33.12 -16.98
N LEU A 70 2.78 32.28 -15.95
CA LEU A 70 2.08 32.60 -14.71
C LEU A 70 3.02 33.41 -13.80
N ASP A 71 2.56 34.54 -13.30
CA ASP A 71 3.20 35.20 -12.16
C ASP A 71 2.97 34.37 -10.89
N HIS A 72 3.78 33.34 -10.71
CA HIS A 72 3.64 32.33 -9.66
C HIS A 72 4.05 32.83 -8.26
N ASP A 73 4.86 33.88 -8.16
CA ASP A 73 5.35 34.38 -6.87
C ASP A 73 4.23 35.04 -6.05
N MET A 74 3.23 35.60 -6.73
CA MET A 74 2.02 36.16 -6.12
C MET A 74 0.88 35.14 -5.94
N LYS A 75 1.15 33.84 -6.13
CA LYS A 75 0.11 32.79 -6.16
C LYS A 75 0.43 31.67 -5.18
N ILE A 76 -0.64 31.05 -4.68
CA ILE A 76 -0.53 29.81 -3.90
C ILE A 76 -0.63 28.64 -4.87
N VAL A 77 0.50 28.02 -5.19
CA VAL A 77 0.54 26.85 -6.08
C VAL A 77 0.88 25.59 -5.30
N ARG A 78 0.02 24.58 -5.40
CA ARG A 78 0.18 23.28 -4.73
C ARG A 78 0.07 22.15 -5.74
N PHE A 79 0.75 21.05 -5.45
CA PHE A 79 0.85 19.89 -6.33
C PHE A 79 0.41 18.63 -5.60
N PHE A 80 -0.33 17.78 -6.30
CA PHE A 80 -0.94 16.58 -5.77
C PHE A 80 -0.81 15.44 -6.77
N VAL A 81 -0.79 14.22 -6.25
CA VAL A 81 -0.98 13.01 -7.06
C VAL A 81 -2.40 12.50 -6.77
N PRO A 82 -3.17 12.10 -7.79
CA PRO A 82 -4.50 11.55 -7.60
C PRO A 82 -4.52 10.37 -6.61
N LYS A 83 -5.63 10.21 -5.89
CA LYS A 83 -5.75 9.26 -4.78
C LYS A 83 -5.58 7.80 -5.18
N PHE A 84 -5.95 7.43 -6.39
CA PHE A 84 -5.74 6.08 -6.90
C PHE A 84 -4.24 5.84 -7.18
N HIS A 85 -3.58 6.84 -7.74
CA HIS A 85 -2.18 6.73 -8.16
C HIS A 85 -1.17 6.90 -7.02
N ILE A 86 -1.51 7.66 -5.98
CA ILE A 86 -0.57 8.02 -4.92
C ILE A 86 0.09 6.80 -4.25
N ARG A 87 -0.63 5.68 -4.09
CA ARG A 87 -0.10 4.45 -3.46
C ARG A 87 1.00 3.77 -4.27
N ALA A 88 1.07 4.03 -5.58
CA ALA A 88 2.14 3.51 -6.44
C ALA A 88 3.44 4.34 -6.33
N HIS A 89 3.45 5.41 -5.54
CA HIS A 89 4.63 6.24 -5.33
C HIS A 89 5.38 5.83 -4.06
N ILE A 90 6.66 6.20 -3.99
CA ILE A 90 7.48 6.05 -2.78
C ILE A 90 6.82 6.70 -1.56
N GLN A 91 7.08 6.17 -0.37
CA GLN A 91 6.43 6.58 0.88
C GLN A 91 6.44 8.10 1.12
N LYS A 92 7.57 8.76 0.84
CA LYS A 92 7.70 10.22 0.97
C LYS A 92 6.70 10.99 0.10
N CYS A 93 6.40 10.48 -1.10
CA CYS A 93 5.41 11.12 -1.97
C CYS A 93 3.99 10.93 -1.42
N GLN A 94 3.71 9.75 -0.84
CA GLN A 94 2.38 9.37 -0.37
C GLN A 94 1.79 10.34 0.65
N THR A 95 2.63 10.99 1.43
CA THR A 95 2.22 11.98 2.42
C THR A 95 2.32 13.40 1.86
N ALA A 96 3.40 13.73 1.15
CA ALA A 96 3.68 15.08 0.69
C ALA A 96 2.75 15.58 -0.44
N PHE A 97 2.25 14.68 -1.29
CA PHE A 97 1.38 15.02 -2.43
C PHE A 97 -0.07 14.55 -2.22
N SER A 98 -0.44 14.22 -0.98
CA SER A 98 -1.77 13.72 -0.64
C SER A 98 -2.78 14.84 -0.48
N PHE A 99 -3.92 14.68 -1.16
CA PHE A 99 -5.10 15.51 -0.91
C PHE A 99 -5.64 15.38 0.52
N ASN A 100 -5.50 14.20 1.15
CA ASN A 100 -6.08 13.96 2.48
C ASN A 100 -5.34 14.73 3.59
N PHE A 101 -4.08 15.06 3.38
CA PHE A 101 -3.24 15.76 4.37
C PHE A 101 -3.04 17.23 4.04
N THR A 102 -3.86 17.81 3.17
CA THR A 102 -3.73 19.23 2.79
C THR A 102 -5.00 19.99 3.10
N HIS A 103 -4.88 21.06 3.87
CA HIS A 103 -6.03 21.90 4.19
C HIS A 103 -6.57 22.67 2.96
N GLY A 104 -7.90 22.82 2.91
CA GLY A 104 -8.60 23.63 1.92
C GLY A 104 -8.92 22.96 0.57
N VAL A 105 -8.57 21.67 0.38
CA VAL A 105 -8.87 20.94 -0.87
C VAL A 105 -10.12 20.05 -0.79
N GLY A 106 -10.73 19.94 0.40
CA GLY A 106 -11.92 19.13 0.64
C GLY A 106 -11.69 17.64 0.35
N ARG A 107 -12.74 16.91 -0.05
CA ARG A 107 -12.66 15.48 -0.40
C ARG A 107 -12.29 15.21 -1.86
N THR A 108 -11.62 16.15 -2.53
CA THR A 108 -11.17 16.01 -3.93
C THR A 108 -10.26 14.78 -4.08
N ASP A 109 -10.43 14.02 -5.16
CA ASP A 109 -9.63 12.80 -5.46
C ASP A 109 -8.59 13.00 -6.57
N GLY A 110 -8.83 13.93 -7.50
CA GLY A 110 -7.93 14.21 -8.61
C GLY A 110 -8.13 13.33 -9.84
N GLU A 111 -9.14 12.43 -9.85
CA GLU A 111 -9.36 11.37 -10.86
C GLU A 111 -10.30 11.80 -12.00
N ALA A 112 -10.53 13.11 -12.15
CA ALA A 112 -11.48 13.63 -13.14
C ALA A 112 -11.12 13.27 -14.59
N PRO A 113 -9.84 13.41 -15.03
CA PRO A 113 -9.44 12.97 -16.36
C PRO A 113 -9.76 11.51 -16.66
N GLU A 114 -9.45 10.61 -15.72
CA GLU A 114 -9.59 9.15 -15.82
C GLU A 114 -11.05 8.73 -15.88
N ARG A 115 -11.92 9.30 -15.03
CA ARG A 115 -13.37 9.09 -15.10
C ARG A 115 -13.96 9.60 -16.41
N GLY A 116 -13.42 10.70 -16.93
CA GLY A 116 -13.81 11.24 -18.23
C GLY A 116 -13.48 10.31 -19.39
N TRP A 117 -12.35 9.60 -19.35
CA TRP A 117 -11.89 8.73 -20.43
C TRP A 117 -12.89 7.62 -20.75
N ALA A 118 -13.55 7.02 -19.75
CA ALA A 118 -14.58 6.01 -19.98
C ALA A 118 -15.69 6.49 -20.94
N ASN A 119 -16.06 7.77 -20.86
CA ASN A 119 -17.08 8.35 -21.73
C ASN A 119 -16.54 8.71 -23.12
N PHE A 120 -15.32 9.27 -23.19
CA PHE A 120 -14.75 9.79 -24.45
C PHE A 120 -14.01 8.75 -25.28
N ASN A 121 -13.65 7.58 -24.72
CA ASN A 121 -13.01 6.50 -25.46
C ASN A 121 -13.85 6.03 -26.66
N HIS A 122 -15.18 6.06 -26.55
CA HIS A 122 -16.09 5.75 -27.65
C HIS A 122 -16.08 6.82 -28.75
N VAL A 123 -15.87 8.08 -28.39
CA VAL A 123 -15.75 9.19 -29.36
C VAL A 123 -14.41 9.09 -30.10
N ALA A 124 -13.34 8.74 -29.38
CA ALA A 124 -12.00 8.62 -29.96
C ALA A 124 -11.97 7.68 -31.17
N SER A 125 -12.65 6.53 -31.11
CA SER A 125 -12.72 5.58 -32.25
C SER A 125 -13.44 6.16 -33.47
N SER A 126 -14.52 6.93 -33.27
CA SER A 126 -15.29 7.56 -34.35
C SER A 126 -14.55 8.69 -35.07
N THR A 127 -13.58 9.31 -34.40
CA THR A 127 -12.82 10.45 -34.93
C THR A 127 -11.53 10.08 -35.67
N LYS A 128 -11.20 8.77 -35.76
CA LYS A 128 -9.90 8.32 -36.30
C LYS A 128 -9.63 8.73 -37.75
N GLU A 129 -10.66 8.64 -38.60
CA GLU A 129 -10.57 8.94 -40.04
C GLU A 129 -10.94 10.39 -40.37
N MET A 130 -11.27 11.20 -39.36
CA MET A 130 -11.63 12.61 -39.57
C MET A 130 -10.40 13.44 -39.86
N GLY A 131 -10.53 14.42 -40.76
CA GLY A 131 -9.48 15.44 -40.97
C GLY A 131 -9.23 16.27 -39.71
N PRO A 132 -8.05 16.92 -39.55
CA PRO A 132 -7.62 17.56 -38.30
C PRO A 132 -8.63 18.56 -37.72
N GLY A 133 -9.15 19.47 -38.54
CA GLY A 133 -10.13 20.46 -38.10
C GLY A 133 -11.48 19.83 -37.72
N ALA A 134 -12.00 18.96 -38.59
CA ALA A 134 -13.26 18.25 -38.33
C ALA A 134 -13.18 17.39 -37.05
N ARG A 135 -12.02 16.77 -36.80
CA ARG A 135 -11.75 16.02 -35.56
C ARG A 135 -11.80 16.93 -34.34
N HIS A 136 -11.15 18.10 -34.38
CA HIS A 136 -11.16 19.07 -33.28
C HIS A 136 -12.58 19.57 -33.01
N ASP A 137 -13.31 20.02 -34.03
CA ASP A 137 -14.69 20.49 -33.88
C ASP A 137 -15.61 19.39 -33.32
N HIS A 138 -15.45 18.15 -33.77
CA HIS A 138 -16.24 17.03 -33.28
C HIS A 138 -15.96 16.76 -31.79
N LEU A 139 -14.69 16.72 -31.39
CA LEU A 139 -14.30 16.51 -29.99
C LEU A 139 -14.79 17.66 -29.10
N ASP A 140 -14.63 18.91 -29.55
CA ASP A 140 -15.09 20.10 -28.81
C ASP A 140 -16.61 20.10 -28.61
N ASN A 141 -17.38 19.65 -29.60
CA ASN A 141 -18.84 19.47 -29.45
C ASN A 141 -19.18 18.43 -28.35
N HIS A 142 -18.49 17.30 -28.30
CA HIS A 142 -18.70 16.28 -27.26
C HIS A 142 -18.27 16.78 -25.87
N PHE A 143 -17.15 17.50 -25.77
CA PHE A 143 -16.72 18.11 -24.52
C PHE A 143 -17.71 19.18 -24.06
N GLY A 144 -18.21 20.00 -24.98
CA GLY A 144 -19.23 21.02 -24.76
C GLY A 144 -20.55 20.43 -24.24
N ASP A 145 -21.05 19.37 -24.88
CA ASP A 145 -22.25 18.65 -24.44
C ASP A 145 -22.07 18.05 -23.03
N SER A 146 -20.93 17.42 -22.77
CA SER A 146 -20.61 16.88 -21.43
C SER A 146 -20.59 17.98 -20.36
N ASN A 147 -19.92 19.10 -20.64
CA ASN A 147 -19.90 20.26 -19.75
C ASN A 147 -21.31 20.86 -19.55
N TRP A 148 -22.14 20.91 -20.59
CA TRP A 148 -23.51 21.40 -20.50
C TRP A 148 -24.36 20.49 -19.60
N LYS A 149 -24.32 19.16 -19.80
CA LYS A 149 -25.00 18.18 -18.94
C LYS A 149 -24.56 18.31 -17.48
N LYS A 150 -23.25 18.44 -17.23
CA LYS A 150 -22.70 18.68 -15.88
C LYS A 150 -23.27 19.96 -15.26
N ARG A 151 -23.32 21.05 -16.02
CA ARG A 151 -23.88 22.34 -15.55
C ARG A 151 -25.36 22.21 -15.18
N MET A 152 -26.17 21.57 -16.02
CA MET A 152 -27.61 21.38 -15.78
C MET A 152 -27.87 20.55 -14.52
N LEU A 153 -27.06 19.53 -14.27
CA LEU A 153 -27.19 18.65 -13.10
C LEU A 153 -26.49 19.16 -11.84
N LEU A 154 -25.74 20.27 -11.94
CA LEU A 154 -24.89 20.76 -10.86
C LEU A 154 -25.70 21.10 -9.61
N ARG A 155 -26.84 21.79 -9.77
CA ARG A 155 -27.73 22.16 -8.65
C ARG A 155 -28.19 20.94 -7.86
N CYS A 156 -28.74 19.93 -8.54
CA CYS A 156 -29.24 18.72 -7.89
C CYS A 156 -28.10 17.92 -7.24
N THR A 157 -26.94 17.85 -7.92
CA THR A 157 -25.77 17.14 -7.41
C THR A 157 -25.20 17.81 -6.16
N MET A 158 -25.10 19.15 -6.16
CA MET A 158 -24.60 19.92 -5.01
C MET A 158 -25.56 19.85 -3.83
N LEU A 159 -26.87 19.96 -4.05
CA LEU A 159 -27.85 19.81 -2.98
C LEU A 159 -27.74 18.43 -2.32
N ARG A 160 -27.71 17.35 -3.11
CA ARG A 160 -27.53 15.98 -2.59
C ARG A 160 -26.23 15.83 -1.79
N LYS A 161 -25.11 16.29 -2.36
CA LYS A 161 -23.80 16.23 -1.69
C LYS A 161 -23.76 17.08 -0.41
N MET A 162 -24.45 18.22 -0.38
CA MET A 162 -24.53 19.07 0.81
C MET A 162 -25.29 18.39 1.94
N VAL A 163 -26.46 17.81 1.66
CA VAL A 163 -27.24 17.05 2.66
C VAL A 163 -26.41 15.91 3.23
N GLU A 164 -25.76 15.13 2.37
CA GLU A 164 -24.87 14.05 2.78
C GLU A 164 -23.69 14.55 3.62
N ALA A 165 -23.05 15.65 3.21
CA ALA A 165 -21.92 16.22 3.93
C ALA A 165 -22.30 16.70 5.34
N VAL A 166 -23.48 17.31 5.51
CA VAL A 166 -23.97 17.75 6.83
C VAL A 166 -24.18 16.56 7.76
N LEU A 167 -24.83 15.50 7.28
CA LEU A 167 -25.06 14.29 8.07
C LEU A 167 -23.74 13.60 8.45
N ARG A 168 -22.83 13.40 7.49
CA ARG A 168 -21.53 12.77 7.74
C ARG A 168 -20.61 13.62 8.62
N ALA A 169 -20.71 14.95 8.56
CA ALA A 169 -19.87 15.83 9.36
C ALA A 169 -20.09 15.63 10.87
N GLU A 170 -21.33 15.39 11.30
CA GLU A 170 -21.60 15.10 12.72
C GLU A 170 -21.07 13.74 13.13
N ALA A 171 -21.32 12.70 12.32
CA ALA A 171 -20.79 11.36 12.58
C ALA A 171 -19.25 11.36 12.69
N HIS A 172 -18.54 11.96 11.73
CA HIS A 172 -17.08 12.02 11.77
C HIS A 172 -16.55 12.82 12.97
N ARG A 173 -17.26 13.87 13.43
CA ARG A 173 -16.86 14.61 14.65
C ARG A 173 -17.01 13.75 15.90
N GLN A 174 -18.04 12.93 15.97
CA GLN A 174 -18.25 12.02 17.10
C GLN A 174 -17.20 10.91 17.11
N GLU A 175 -16.95 10.29 15.95
CA GLU A 175 -15.89 9.29 15.77
C GLU A 175 -14.52 9.84 16.17
N LEU A 176 -14.18 11.06 15.74
CA LEU A 176 -12.93 11.71 16.12
C LEU A 176 -12.83 11.92 17.63
N LYS A 177 -13.89 12.44 18.26
CA LYS A 177 -13.92 12.65 19.73
C LYS A 177 -13.78 11.34 20.51
N GLU A 178 -14.39 10.26 20.03
CA GLU A 178 -14.27 8.95 20.65
C GLU A 178 -12.87 8.38 20.48
N PHE A 179 -12.27 8.55 19.30
CA PHE A 179 -10.90 8.13 19.03
C PHE A 179 -9.89 8.89 19.91
N GLU A 180 -10.01 10.22 19.99
CA GLU A 180 -9.15 11.08 20.81
C GLU A 180 -9.18 10.71 22.30
N LYS A 181 -10.32 10.22 22.81
CA LYS A 181 -10.44 9.74 24.21
C LYS A 181 -9.60 8.50 24.51
N THR A 182 -9.23 7.72 23.49
CA THR A 182 -8.42 6.50 23.66
C THR A 182 -6.91 6.80 23.67
N ILE A 183 -6.52 8.03 23.31
CA ILE A 183 -5.12 8.47 23.22
C ILE A 183 -4.72 9.18 24.51
N VAL A 184 -3.48 8.98 24.95
CA VAL A 184 -2.92 9.69 26.11
C VAL A 184 -2.91 11.19 25.84
N PRO A 185 -3.47 12.06 26.70
CA PRO A 185 -3.64 13.49 26.42
C PRO A 185 -2.34 14.21 26.02
N GLU A 186 -1.22 13.87 26.66
CA GLU A 186 0.10 14.43 26.34
C GLU A 186 0.55 14.10 24.89
N GLN A 187 0.26 12.88 24.42
CA GLN A 187 0.62 12.47 23.07
C GLN A 187 -0.25 13.18 22.02
N LEU A 188 -1.53 13.37 22.33
CA LEU A 188 -2.47 14.08 21.48
C LEU A 188 -2.08 15.56 21.32
N GLU A 189 -1.75 16.24 22.42
CA GLU A 189 -1.33 17.65 22.40
C GLU A 189 -0.03 17.84 21.61
N ARG A 190 0.94 16.94 21.79
CA ARG A 190 2.18 16.93 21.02
C ARG A 190 1.89 16.77 19.52
N TRP A 191 1.03 15.83 19.16
CA TRP A 191 0.69 15.59 17.76
C TRP A 191 -0.04 16.79 17.11
N HIS A 192 -0.97 17.43 17.83
CA HIS A 192 -1.63 18.65 17.36
C HIS A 192 -0.62 19.76 17.08
N THR A 193 0.32 19.97 17.99
CA THR A 193 1.39 20.95 17.82
C THR A 193 2.22 20.65 16.56
N GLU A 194 2.68 19.40 16.39
CA GLU A 194 3.44 18.98 15.21
C GLU A 194 2.64 19.17 13.90
N TYR A 195 1.33 18.89 13.93
CA TYR A 195 0.42 19.07 12.80
C TYR A 195 0.24 20.54 12.42
N GLU A 196 -0.06 21.42 13.37
CA GLU A 196 -0.26 22.85 13.13
C GLU A 196 1.00 23.50 12.59
N GLU A 197 2.15 23.19 13.21
CA GLU A 197 3.44 23.67 12.77
C GLU A 197 3.78 23.26 11.34
N TRP A 198 3.46 22.01 10.97
CA TRP A 198 3.65 21.50 9.63
C TRP A 198 2.67 22.10 8.61
N GLU A 199 1.42 22.34 8.99
CA GLU A 199 0.42 23.02 8.15
C GLU A 199 0.84 24.44 7.80
N GLU A 200 1.33 25.21 8.78
CA GLU A 200 1.86 26.56 8.56
C GLU A 200 3.11 26.55 7.69
N LYS A 201 4.05 25.66 7.99
CA LYS A 201 5.33 25.59 7.30
C LYS A 201 5.65 24.16 6.89
N LYS A 202 5.31 23.84 5.63
CA LYS A 202 5.59 22.55 4.98
C LYS A 202 7.08 22.15 4.89
N SER A 203 8.01 23.02 5.31
CA SER A 203 9.43 22.69 5.46
C SER A 203 9.75 21.95 6.76
N LYS A 204 8.87 21.99 7.76
CA LYS A 204 9.01 21.23 9.01
C LYS A 204 8.77 19.74 8.77
N SER A 205 9.13 18.91 9.75
CA SER A 205 8.90 17.47 9.67
C SER A 205 7.43 17.17 9.43
N ASN A 206 7.14 16.26 8.50
CA ASN A 206 5.77 15.88 8.19
C ASN A 206 5.32 14.81 9.21
N PRO A 207 4.33 15.10 10.08
CA PRO A 207 3.89 14.17 11.12
C PRO A 207 3.18 12.93 10.54
N PHE A 208 2.76 12.97 9.28
CA PHE A 208 2.14 11.83 8.60
C PHE A 208 3.16 10.82 8.04
N ASN A 209 4.45 11.14 8.04
CA ASN A 209 5.47 10.17 7.69
C ASN A 209 5.62 9.13 8.80
N SER A 210 5.70 7.85 8.43
CA SER A 210 6.09 6.82 9.40
C SER A 210 7.46 7.17 9.98
N GLN A 211 7.51 7.32 11.31
CA GLN A 211 8.76 7.54 12.05
C GLN A 211 9.48 6.21 12.36
N ILE A 212 8.79 5.08 12.19
CA ILE A 212 9.33 3.75 12.44
C ILE A 212 9.58 3.11 11.07
N THR A 213 10.82 2.67 10.85
CA THR A 213 11.14 1.72 9.78
C THR A 213 10.96 0.33 10.40
N PRO A 214 9.87 -0.38 10.12
CA PRO A 214 9.72 -1.75 10.60
C PRO A 214 10.90 -2.58 10.09
N ILE A 215 11.51 -3.35 10.98
CA ILE A 215 12.54 -4.32 10.59
C ILE A 215 11.83 -5.42 9.81
N THR A 216 12.27 -5.65 8.57
CA THR A 216 11.72 -6.69 7.69
C THR A 216 12.24 -8.07 8.07
N LEU A 217 11.50 -9.12 7.73
CA LEU A 217 11.94 -10.50 7.96
C LEU A 217 13.27 -10.79 7.25
N SER A 218 13.45 -10.24 6.05
CA SER A 218 14.71 -10.34 5.30
C SER A 218 15.89 -9.67 6.01
N ALA A 219 15.68 -8.53 6.67
CA ALA A 219 16.72 -7.84 7.43
C ALA A 219 17.10 -8.62 8.70
N VAL A 220 16.11 -9.16 9.43
CA VAL A 220 16.40 -10.03 10.59
C VAL A 220 17.14 -11.31 10.16
N ARG A 221 16.72 -11.97 9.08
CA ARG A 221 17.41 -13.16 8.57
C ARG A 221 18.86 -12.86 8.22
N LEU A 222 19.13 -11.70 7.60
CA LEU A 222 20.51 -11.26 7.32
C LEU A 222 21.30 -11.04 8.61
N GLN A 223 20.75 -10.31 9.57
CA GLN A 223 21.41 -10.03 10.84
C GLN A 223 21.76 -11.33 11.60
N LEU A 224 20.81 -12.26 11.72
CA LEU A 224 21.04 -13.53 12.42
C LEU A 224 22.07 -14.40 11.68
N ALA A 225 22.10 -14.37 10.35
CA ALA A 225 23.10 -15.08 9.57
C ALA A 225 24.51 -14.47 9.72
N GLU A 226 24.60 -13.14 9.83
CA GLU A 226 25.85 -12.44 10.14
C GLU A 226 26.34 -12.79 11.56
N GLU A 227 25.44 -12.82 12.55
CA GLU A 227 25.73 -13.29 13.93
C GLU A 227 26.29 -14.73 13.93
N GLU A 228 25.65 -15.66 13.21
CA GLU A 228 26.14 -17.05 13.07
C GLU A 228 27.49 -17.13 12.33
N SER A 229 27.70 -16.30 11.30
CA SER A 229 28.98 -16.25 10.59
C SER A 229 30.13 -15.79 11.48
N TRP A 230 29.84 -14.86 12.41
CA TRP A 230 30.79 -14.39 13.39
C TRP A 230 31.12 -15.50 14.40
N ASP A 231 30.11 -16.20 14.92
CA ASP A 231 30.28 -17.34 15.84
C ASP A 231 31.16 -18.45 15.25
N LEU A 232 30.99 -18.73 13.96
CA LEU A 232 31.83 -19.70 13.23
C LEU A 232 33.28 -19.22 13.13
N ALA A 233 33.50 -17.94 12.85
CA ALA A 233 34.83 -17.35 12.74
C ALA A 233 35.55 -17.28 14.10
N SER A 234 34.84 -16.98 15.18
CA SER A 234 35.34 -16.92 16.56
C SER A 234 35.45 -18.29 17.24
N ARG A 235 34.97 -19.37 16.59
CA ARG A 235 34.88 -20.74 17.16
C ARG A 235 34.02 -20.80 18.43
N THR A 236 33.00 -19.94 18.52
CA THR A 236 31.99 -19.96 19.59
C THR A 236 30.69 -20.63 19.15
N ASP A 237 30.65 -21.19 17.94
CA ASP A 237 29.51 -21.96 17.45
C ASP A 237 29.21 -23.18 18.34
N VAL A 238 27.93 -23.33 18.68
CA VAL A 238 27.40 -24.41 19.54
C VAL A 238 26.34 -25.22 18.79
N SER A 239 26.36 -25.19 17.45
CA SER A 239 25.45 -25.97 16.63
C SER A 239 25.60 -27.47 16.90
N LEU A 240 24.47 -28.14 17.16
CA LEU A 240 24.41 -29.56 17.51
C LEU A 240 24.30 -30.47 16.28
N HIS A 241 24.08 -29.88 15.09
CA HIS A 241 24.01 -30.59 13.82
C HIS A 241 24.99 -29.96 12.80
N PRO A 242 25.72 -30.77 12.00
CA PRO A 242 26.78 -30.27 11.11
C PRO A 242 26.30 -29.32 10.01
N GLU A 243 25.04 -29.46 9.57
CA GLU A 243 24.47 -28.69 8.45
C GLU A 243 23.30 -27.78 8.83
N VAL A 244 22.84 -27.84 10.09
CA VAL A 244 21.63 -27.13 10.52
C VAL A 244 21.93 -26.35 11.78
N SER A 245 22.04 -25.03 11.65
CA SER A 245 22.19 -24.09 12.76
C SER A 245 20.84 -23.81 13.45
N PRO A 246 20.85 -23.18 14.64
CA PRO A 246 19.63 -22.68 15.30
C PRO A 246 18.75 -21.80 14.39
N LEU A 247 19.35 -20.90 13.61
CA LEU A 247 18.62 -20.07 12.64
C LEU A 247 17.94 -20.90 11.56
N ILE A 248 18.66 -21.86 10.97
CA ILE A 248 18.12 -22.74 9.91
C ILE A 248 16.99 -23.61 10.46
N LEU A 249 17.14 -24.15 11.67
CA LEU A 249 16.10 -24.96 12.31
C LEU A 249 14.81 -24.17 12.49
N ILE A 250 14.88 -22.98 13.09
CA ILE A 250 13.68 -22.17 13.36
C ILE A 250 13.10 -21.63 12.05
N SER A 251 13.92 -21.12 11.14
CA SER A 251 13.44 -20.58 9.86
C SER A 251 12.74 -21.64 9.02
N SER A 252 13.33 -22.83 8.90
CA SER A 252 12.68 -23.96 8.18
C SER A 252 11.41 -24.43 8.87
N GLY A 253 11.35 -24.40 10.21
CA GLY A 253 10.13 -24.66 10.95
C GLY A 253 9.03 -23.65 10.62
N LEU A 254 9.33 -22.35 10.59
CA LEU A 254 8.36 -21.31 10.22
C LEU A 254 7.87 -21.48 8.78
N ASP A 255 8.76 -21.83 7.84
CA ASP A 255 8.37 -22.12 6.46
C ASP A 255 7.42 -23.34 6.39
N LEU A 256 7.65 -24.38 7.22
CA LEU A 256 6.73 -25.52 7.34
C LEU A 256 5.37 -25.11 7.92
N GLN A 257 5.33 -24.23 8.92
CA GLN A 257 4.09 -23.68 9.48
C GLN A 257 3.29 -22.92 8.43
N ASP A 258 3.95 -22.12 7.59
CA ASP A 258 3.28 -21.41 6.49
C ASP A 258 2.79 -22.37 5.41
N LEU A 259 3.54 -23.43 5.09
CA LEU A 259 3.06 -24.49 4.19
C LEU A 259 1.83 -25.22 4.75
N GLN A 260 1.78 -25.51 6.06
CA GLN A 260 0.60 -26.08 6.71
C GLN A 260 -0.62 -25.15 6.57
N ARG A 261 -0.46 -23.83 6.78
CA ARG A 261 -1.55 -22.84 6.63
C ARG A 261 -2.08 -22.76 5.20
N HIS A 262 -1.19 -22.70 4.21
CA HIS A 262 -1.59 -22.67 2.80
C HIS A 262 -2.32 -23.96 2.40
N LEU A 263 -1.80 -25.13 2.82
CA LEU A 263 -2.46 -26.42 2.57
C LEU A 263 -3.84 -26.47 3.22
N ALA A 264 -3.99 -25.98 4.46
CA ALA A 264 -5.28 -25.92 5.14
C ALA A 264 -6.29 -25.03 4.40
N SER A 265 -5.83 -23.88 3.88
CA SER A 265 -6.65 -23.00 3.05
C SER A 265 -7.07 -23.67 1.74
N ASP A 266 -6.15 -24.36 1.06
CA ASP A 266 -6.43 -25.07 -0.20
C ASP A 266 -7.44 -26.22 0.02
N VAL A 267 -7.28 -26.97 1.11
CA VAL A 267 -8.19 -28.05 1.49
C VAL A 267 -9.57 -27.51 1.86
N ALA A 268 -9.65 -26.40 2.60
CA ALA A 268 -10.91 -25.73 2.91
C ALA A 268 -11.59 -25.13 1.66
N GLY A 269 -10.80 -24.69 0.68
CA GLY A 269 -11.26 -24.17 -0.61
C GLY A 269 -11.72 -25.25 -1.60
N MET A 270 -11.47 -26.53 -1.32
CA MET A 270 -12.00 -27.62 -2.15
C MET A 270 -13.53 -27.70 -2.02
N GLY A 271 -14.23 -27.40 -3.11
CA GLY A 271 -15.67 -27.63 -3.21
C GLY A 271 -16.02 -29.12 -3.23
N ILE A 272 -17.30 -29.43 -3.01
CA ILE A 272 -17.88 -30.79 -3.00
C ILE A 272 -17.58 -31.57 -4.31
N HIS A 273 -17.30 -30.85 -5.40
CA HIS A 273 -16.99 -31.40 -6.72
C HIS A 273 -15.50 -31.29 -7.12
N ALA A 274 -14.58 -31.34 -6.16
CA ALA A 274 -13.14 -31.36 -6.46
C ALA A 274 -12.78 -32.52 -7.39
N SER A 275 -12.04 -32.23 -8.47
CA SER A 275 -11.63 -33.23 -9.45
C SER A 275 -10.58 -34.19 -8.89
N ASP A 276 -10.46 -35.37 -9.48
CA ASP A 276 -9.45 -36.36 -9.06
C ASP A 276 -8.02 -35.83 -9.24
N LEU A 277 -7.81 -34.95 -10.22
CA LEU A 277 -6.53 -34.24 -10.40
C LEU A 277 -6.25 -33.29 -9.23
N GLN A 278 -7.25 -32.53 -8.76
CA GLN A 278 -7.10 -31.65 -7.60
C GLN A 278 -6.82 -32.43 -6.33
N LYS A 279 -7.55 -33.53 -6.11
CA LYS A 279 -7.33 -34.45 -4.97
C LYS A 279 -5.94 -35.08 -5.01
N GLY A 280 -5.48 -35.52 -6.18
CA GLY A 280 -4.15 -36.08 -6.38
C GLY A 280 -3.03 -35.09 -6.09
N ASN A 281 -3.17 -33.83 -6.54
CA ASN A 281 -2.19 -32.78 -6.26
C ASN A 281 -2.09 -32.45 -4.77
N ILE A 282 -3.22 -32.40 -4.06
CA ILE A 282 -3.25 -32.16 -2.62
C ILE A 282 -2.64 -33.33 -1.87
N ALA A 283 -2.98 -34.58 -2.23
CA ALA A 283 -2.37 -35.77 -1.65
C ALA A 283 -0.84 -35.80 -1.84
N ALA A 284 -0.33 -35.42 -3.01
CA ALA A 284 1.11 -35.32 -3.25
C ALA A 284 1.79 -34.26 -2.38
N ARG A 285 1.16 -33.08 -2.22
CA ARG A 285 1.65 -32.00 -1.35
C ARG A 285 1.61 -32.39 0.12
N CYS A 286 0.56 -33.08 0.56
CA CYS A 286 0.44 -33.69 1.88
C CYS A 286 1.64 -34.61 2.17
N ASN A 287 1.90 -35.59 1.29
CA ASN A 287 2.99 -36.54 1.47
C ASN A 287 4.36 -35.84 1.53
N ALA A 288 4.60 -34.87 0.64
CA ALA A 288 5.85 -34.11 0.63
C ALA A 288 6.02 -33.27 1.91
N LEU A 289 4.94 -32.66 2.42
CA LEU A 289 4.96 -31.89 3.67
C LEU A 289 5.23 -32.80 4.87
N GLN A 290 4.58 -33.97 4.95
CA GLN A 290 4.80 -34.93 6.02
C GLN A 290 6.26 -35.38 6.10
N GLN A 291 6.86 -35.75 4.97
CA GLN A 291 8.27 -36.15 4.92
C GLN A 291 9.21 -35.04 5.43
N ARG A 292 8.94 -33.79 5.06
CA ARG A 292 9.72 -32.64 5.53
C ARG A 292 9.55 -32.37 7.02
N ILE A 293 8.31 -32.46 7.53
CA ILE A 293 8.01 -32.33 8.96
C ILE A 293 8.74 -33.42 9.74
N ASP A 294 8.68 -34.68 9.28
CA ASP A 294 9.35 -35.80 9.95
C ASP A 294 10.86 -35.60 10.01
N SER A 295 11.50 -35.24 8.87
CA SER A 295 12.94 -34.95 8.85
C SER A 295 13.31 -33.78 9.75
N TRP A 296 12.52 -32.70 9.73
CA TRP A 296 12.74 -31.53 10.59
C TRP A 296 12.60 -31.88 12.08
N MET A 297 11.59 -32.69 12.43
CA MET A 297 11.35 -33.13 13.81
C MET A 297 12.51 -33.96 14.36
N GLN A 298 13.16 -34.80 13.54
CA GLN A 298 14.35 -35.55 14.00
C GLN A 298 15.48 -34.61 14.41
N ILE A 299 15.70 -33.53 13.65
CA ILE A 299 16.73 -32.54 13.96
C ILE A 299 16.31 -31.66 15.14
N GLN A 300 15.02 -31.33 15.24
CA GLN A 300 14.46 -30.59 16.38
C GLN A 300 14.76 -31.27 17.72
N LEU A 301 14.70 -32.60 17.79
CA LEU A 301 14.98 -33.34 19.03
C LEU A 301 16.42 -33.17 19.54
N LEU A 302 17.38 -32.89 18.66
CA LEU A 302 18.77 -32.60 19.07
C LEU A 302 18.84 -31.26 19.82
N TYR A 303 18.12 -30.26 19.32
CA TYR A 303 18.12 -28.88 19.83
C TYR A 303 17.11 -28.66 20.98
N MET A 304 16.01 -29.39 20.99
CA MET A 304 14.91 -29.26 21.96
C MET A 304 14.49 -30.65 22.50
N PRO A 305 15.31 -31.34 23.30
CA PRO A 305 15.01 -32.70 23.76
C PRO A 305 13.71 -32.82 24.57
N SER A 306 13.31 -31.76 25.27
CA SER A 306 12.06 -31.67 26.01
C SER A 306 10.81 -31.88 25.14
N VAL A 307 10.91 -31.62 23.84
CA VAL A 307 9.83 -31.87 22.87
C VAL A 307 9.55 -33.37 22.70
N ALA A 308 10.54 -34.25 22.91
CA ALA A 308 10.32 -35.71 22.83
C ALA A 308 9.25 -36.16 23.83
N THR A 309 9.33 -35.66 25.07
CA THR A 309 8.38 -35.98 26.14
C THR A 309 6.99 -35.44 25.83
N LEU A 310 6.90 -34.21 25.29
CA LEU A 310 5.64 -33.59 24.88
C LEU A 310 4.96 -34.37 23.74
N ARG A 311 5.73 -34.86 22.77
CA ARG A 311 5.20 -35.68 21.68
C ARG A 311 4.76 -37.06 22.18
N ALA A 312 5.50 -37.68 23.10
CA ALA A 312 5.14 -38.97 23.69
C ALA A 312 3.85 -38.90 24.53
N THR A 313 3.64 -37.80 25.28
CA THR A 313 2.41 -37.58 26.05
C THR A 313 1.22 -37.17 25.18
N GLY A 314 1.45 -36.52 24.04
CA GLY A 314 0.39 -36.20 23.06
C GLY A 314 -0.13 -37.39 22.25
N CYS A 315 0.60 -38.51 22.21
CA CYS A 315 0.18 -39.73 21.52
C CYS A 315 -0.91 -40.54 22.25
N SER A 316 -1.25 -40.23 23.51
CA SER A 316 -2.21 -41.04 24.28
C SER A 316 -3.68 -40.66 24.11
N ASP A 317 -3.98 -39.48 23.56
CA ASP A 317 -5.37 -38.97 23.48
C ASP A 317 -5.80 -38.78 22.01
N ASN A 318 -6.60 -39.74 21.51
CA ASN A 318 -7.37 -39.75 20.24
C ASN A 318 -6.60 -40.15 18.96
N GLU A 319 -6.28 -41.44 18.83
CA GLU A 319 -5.61 -42.03 17.67
C GLU A 319 -6.45 -42.06 16.37
N GLU A 320 -7.77 -41.86 16.38
CA GLU A 320 -8.58 -42.06 15.16
C GLU A 320 -8.99 -40.79 14.39
N ASP A 321 -9.00 -39.60 15.01
CA ASP A 321 -9.48 -38.37 14.33
C ASP A 321 -8.42 -37.26 14.11
N VAL A 322 -7.30 -37.29 14.85
CA VAL A 322 -6.23 -36.26 14.74
C VAL A 322 -5.10 -36.70 13.80
N ALA A 323 -4.88 -38.02 13.65
CA ALA A 323 -3.79 -38.61 12.88
C ALA A 323 -3.83 -38.30 11.36
N ASN A 324 -4.99 -37.89 10.82
CA ASN A 324 -5.17 -37.74 9.38
C ASN A 324 -5.12 -36.29 8.85
N ARG A 325 -4.85 -35.28 9.68
CA ARG A 325 -4.75 -33.88 9.22
C ARG A 325 -3.36 -33.31 9.47
N LEU A 326 -2.49 -33.50 8.48
CA LEU A 326 -1.14 -32.93 8.40
C LEU A 326 -1.10 -31.41 8.67
N GLU A 327 -2.18 -30.72 8.34
CA GLU A 327 -2.44 -29.30 8.60
C GLU A 327 -2.43 -28.92 10.09
N LYS A 328 -2.58 -29.89 11.00
CA LYS A 328 -2.76 -29.67 12.44
C LYS A 328 -1.63 -30.25 13.30
N ILE A 329 -0.60 -30.83 12.68
CA ILE A 329 0.57 -31.33 13.43
C ILE A 329 1.22 -30.14 14.14
N LYS A 330 1.29 -30.20 15.47
CA LYS A 330 2.01 -29.20 16.28
C LYS A 330 3.51 -29.34 16.07
N LEU A 331 4.14 -28.24 15.64
CA LEU A 331 5.59 -28.18 15.44
C LEU A 331 6.34 -27.98 16.77
N ASN A 332 5.67 -27.52 17.84
CA ASN A 332 6.23 -27.32 19.18
C ASN A 332 7.44 -26.40 19.16
N PHE A 333 7.25 -25.19 18.64
CA PHE A 333 8.28 -24.15 18.67
C PHE A 333 8.64 -23.74 20.12
N PRO A 334 9.79 -23.10 20.36
CA PRO A 334 10.13 -22.58 21.69
C PRO A 334 9.01 -21.79 22.38
N SER A 335 8.28 -20.94 21.63
CA SER A 335 7.15 -20.16 22.14
C SER A 335 5.89 -20.98 22.47
N GLU A 336 5.80 -22.22 21.99
CA GLU A 336 4.67 -23.13 22.22
C GLU A 336 4.91 -24.06 23.44
N LEU A 337 6.10 -24.01 24.04
CA LEU A 337 6.44 -24.82 25.20
C LEU A 337 5.80 -24.28 26.48
N SER A 338 5.45 -25.19 27.40
CA SER A 338 4.87 -24.82 28.70
C SER A 338 5.88 -24.01 29.54
N PRO A 339 5.42 -22.99 30.30
CA PRO A 339 6.29 -22.25 31.22
C PRO A 339 7.02 -23.21 32.17
N GLY A 340 8.36 -23.15 32.18
CA GLY A 340 9.21 -24.05 32.98
C GLY A 340 9.80 -25.24 32.22
N THR A 341 9.42 -25.46 30.96
CA THR A 341 10.08 -26.44 30.08
C THR A 341 11.47 -25.93 29.68
N PRO A 342 12.56 -26.68 29.91
CA PRO A 342 13.88 -26.27 29.46
C PRO A 342 13.95 -26.15 27.94
N CYS A 343 14.39 -24.99 27.44
CA CYS A 343 14.65 -24.71 26.04
C CYS A 343 15.79 -23.69 25.95
N ASP A 344 16.69 -23.87 24.98
CA ASP A 344 17.81 -22.95 24.75
C ASP A 344 17.30 -21.52 24.49
N GLN A 345 17.85 -20.56 25.22
CA GLN A 345 17.50 -19.14 25.09
C GLN A 345 17.85 -18.58 23.70
N ARG A 346 18.86 -19.15 23.02
CA ARG A 346 19.22 -18.79 21.64
C ARG A 346 18.08 -19.10 20.68
N LEU A 347 17.45 -20.27 20.79
CA LEU A 347 16.31 -20.67 19.95
C LEU A 347 15.10 -19.77 20.20
N GLN A 348 14.84 -19.43 21.46
CA GLN A 348 13.77 -18.51 21.83
C GLN A 348 13.99 -17.11 21.25
N ARG A 349 15.22 -16.58 21.31
CA ARG A 349 15.58 -15.28 20.73
C ARG A 349 15.41 -15.29 19.21
N VAL A 350 15.96 -16.30 18.53
CA VAL A 350 15.85 -16.46 17.06
C VAL A 350 14.38 -16.53 16.63
N GLU A 351 13.57 -17.33 17.31
CA GLU A 351 12.13 -17.42 17.00
C GLU A 351 11.43 -16.08 17.22
N TRP A 352 11.70 -15.42 18.35
CA TRP A 352 11.10 -14.12 18.66
C TRP A 352 11.43 -13.08 17.60
N ASP A 353 12.70 -12.93 17.24
CA ASP A 353 13.15 -11.92 16.27
C ASP A 353 12.52 -12.18 14.88
N LEU A 354 12.46 -13.44 14.45
CA LEU A 354 11.81 -13.83 13.19
C LEU A 354 10.30 -13.59 13.21
N ARG A 355 9.58 -13.98 14.28
CA ARG A 355 8.13 -13.77 14.39
C ARG A 355 7.76 -12.30 14.49
N TYR A 356 8.54 -11.51 15.23
CA TYR A 356 8.33 -10.07 15.35
C TYR A 356 8.46 -9.38 13.99
N ALA A 357 9.47 -9.75 13.20
CA ALA A 357 9.65 -9.24 11.85
C ALA A 357 8.57 -9.75 10.88
N GLN A 358 8.13 -11.00 10.99
CA GLN A 358 7.02 -11.54 10.22
C GLN A 358 5.72 -10.78 10.51
N ALA A 359 5.46 -10.39 11.76
CA ALA A 359 4.31 -9.57 12.13
C ALA A 359 4.39 -8.17 11.51
N ASN A 360 5.58 -7.56 11.49
CA ASN A 360 5.79 -6.27 10.82
C ASN A 360 5.55 -6.35 9.31
N ASP A 361 6.07 -7.38 8.65
CA ASP A 361 5.86 -7.59 7.21
C ASP A 361 4.38 -7.82 6.91
N ALA A 362 3.70 -8.66 7.69
CA ALA A 362 2.25 -8.88 7.54
C ALA A 362 1.43 -7.59 7.73
N LEU A 363 1.80 -6.73 8.69
CA LEU A 363 1.14 -5.42 8.89
C LEU A 363 1.39 -4.44 7.73
N ASN A 364 2.50 -4.58 7.01
CA ASN A 364 2.80 -3.75 5.83
C ASN A 364 2.11 -4.26 4.55
N GLU A 365 1.73 -5.54 4.50
CA GLU A 365 1.03 -6.16 3.37
C GLU A 365 -0.50 -5.93 3.38
N VAL A 366 -1.07 -5.53 4.51
CA VAL A 366 -2.49 -5.13 4.68
C VAL A 366 -2.69 -3.66 4.28
#